data_AF-A0A2A2TAF3-F1
#
_entry.id   AF-A0A2A2TAF3-F1
#
_cell.length_a   1.000
_cell.length_b   1.000
_cell.length_c   1.000
_cell.angle_alpha   90.00
_cell.angle_beta   90.00
_cell.angle_gamma   90.00
#
_symmetry.space_group_name_H-M   'P 1'
#
loop_
_entity.id
_entity.type
_entity.pdbx_description
1 polymer ?
#
loop_
_entity_poly.entity_id
_entity_poly.type
_entity_poly.pdbx_seq_one_letter_code
_entity_poly.pdbx_strand_id
1 'polypeptide(L)'
;MFKNYIVRLSQKERQTLQDLVSTGKAAAYKIKHANILLNIDVNGQEWTDSEAATAFSCHRNTVANLRERLVNEGLESALNRKPSKMPPRQRVIVHEKYLILSE
;
A
#
# COMPACT_ATOMS: atom_id res chain seq x y z
N MET A 1 -2.96 -14.01 11.73
CA MET A 1 -2.25 -13.43 12.89
C MET A 1 -2.65 -11.98 13.00
N PHE A 2 -3.32 -11.60 14.08
CA PHE A 2 -3.58 -10.19 14.37
C PHE A 2 -2.28 -9.58 14.89
N LYS A 3 -1.63 -8.75 14.06
CA LYS A 3 -0.46 -7.99 14.51
C LYS A 3 -0.97 -6.64 15.01
N ASN A 4 -0.95 -6.43 16.33
CA ASN A 4 -1.37 -5.17 16.95
C ASN A 4 -0.23 -4.16 16.85
N TYR A 5 -0.16 -3.44 15.73
CA TYR A 5 0.74 -2.29 15.56
C TYR A 5 -0.04 -0.99 15.77
N ILE A 6 0.41 -0.17 16.71
CA ILE A 6 -0.14 1.16 16.95
C ILE A 6 0.64 2.14 16.06
N VAL A 7 -0.06 2.84 15.16
CA VAL A 7 0.54 3.84 14.30
C VAL A 7 0.48 5.20 14.97
N ARG A 8 1.65 5.76 15.28
CA ARG A 8 1.78 7.11 15.83
C ARG A 8 2.70 7.92 14.93
N LEU A 9 2.11 8.80 14.14
CA LEU A 9 2.85 9.73 13.30
C LEU A 9 3.23 10.98 14.11
N SER A 10 4.47 11.42 13.95
CA SER A 10 4.87 12.76 14.39
C SER A 10 4.23 13.84 13.53
N GLN A 11 4.17 15.06 14.04
CA GLN A 11 3.60 16.20 13.30
C GLN A 11 4.33 16.45 11.97
N LYS A 12 5.64 16.23 11.94
CA LYS A 12 6.46 16.36 10.72
C LYS A 12 6.12 15.29 9.68
N GLU A 13 5.95 14.04 10.10
CA GLU A 13 5.55 12.94 9.22
C GLU A 13 4.15 13.15 8.67
N ARG A 14 3.22 13.58 9.53
CA ARG A 14 1.85 13.93 9.13
C ARG A 14 1.84 15.06 8.11
N GLN A 15 2.64 16.11 8.30
CA GLN A 15 2.75 17.20 7.33
C GLN A 15 3.31 16.69 5.99
N THR A 16 4.36 15.87 6.03
CA THR A 16 4.96 15.28 4.83
C THR A 16 3.95 14.44 4.03
N LEU A 17 3.12 13.66 4.72
CA LEU A 17 2.06 12.88 4.09
C LEU A 17 0.96 13.76 3.49
N GLN A 18 0.53 14.80 4.20
CA GLN A 18 -0.47 15.75 3.70
C GLN A 18 0.04 16.52 2.48
N ASP A 19 1.30 16.99 2.51
CA ASP A 19 1.95 17.62 1.35
C ASP A 19 2.02 16.67 0.16
N LEU A 20 2.34 15.39 0.39
CA LEU A 20 2.39 14.38 -0.66
C LEU A 20 1.02 14.11 -1.29
N VAL A 21 -0.04 14.08 -0.47
CA VAL A 21 -1.42 13.93 -0.95
C VAL A 21 -1.89 15.18 -1.69
N SER A 22 -1.59 16.37 -1.17
CA SER A 22 -2.00 17.67 -1.73
C SER A 22 -1.28 17.99 -3.05
N THR A 23 0.03 17.69 -3.13
CA THR A 23 0.84 17.99 -4.31
C THR A 23 0.42 17.15 -5.53
N GLY A 24 -0.06 15.92 -5.33
CA GLY A 24 -0.56 15.05 -6.40
C GLY A 24 0.50 14.54 -7.40
N LYS A 25 1.78 14.93 -7.27
CA LYS A 25 2.87 14.55 -8.19
C LYS A 25 3.48 13.16 -7.91
N ALA A 26 2.97 12.43 -6.91
CA ALA A 26 3.44 11.10 -6.57
C ALA A 26 2.63 10.01 -7.27
N ALA A 27 3.20 8.81 -7.38
CA ALA A 27 2.48 7.66 -7.92
C ALA A 27 1.18 7.40 -7.13
N ALA A 28 0.11 7.01 -7.83
CA ALA A 28 -1.21 6.82 -7.22
C ALA A 28 -1.20 5.87 -5.99
N TYR A 29 -0.35 4.83 -6.01
CA TYR A 29 -0.18 3.94 -4.87
C TYR A 29 0.44 4.64 -3.64
N LYS A 30 1.39 5.57 -3.85
CA LYS A 30 2.01 6.34 -2.76
C LYS A 30 0.98 7.26 -2.11
N ILE A 31 0.18 7.96 -2.91
CA ILE A 31 -0.89 8.83 -2.43
C ILE A 31 -1.93 8.01 -1.66
N LYS A 32 -2.33 6.84 -2.18
CA LYS A 32 -3.24 5.93 -1.48
C LYS A 32 -2.67 5.47 -0.14
N HIS A 33 -1.40 5.04 -0.10
CA HIS A 33 -0.75 4.62 1.14
C HIS A 33 -0.66 5.77 2.15
N ALA A 34 -0.35 6.98 1.69
CA ALA A 34 -0.31 8.17 2.54
C ALA A 34 -1.68 8.47 3.18
N ASN A 35 -2.76 8.40 2.39
CA ASN A 35 -4.11 8.57 2.90
C ASN A 35 -4.50 7.48 3.91
N ILE A 36 -4.12 6.23 3.66
CA ILE A 36 -4.35 5.14 4.63
C ILE A 36 -3.61 5.45 5.94
N LEU A 37 -2.33 5.80 5.88
CA LEU A 37 -1.51 6.10 7.07
C LEU A 37 -2.06 7.29 7.87
N LEU A 38 -2.56 8.33 7.20
CA LEU A 38 -3.17 9.48 7.87
C LEU A 38 -4.47 9.13 8.62
N ASN A 39 -5.27 8.20 8.10
CA ASN A 39 -6.55 7.84 8.72
C ASN A 39 -6.42 6.79 9.83
N ILE A 40 -5.40 5.91 9.77
CA ILE A 40 -5.13 4.93 10.83
C ILE A 40 -4.30 5.51 11.99
N ASP A 41 -3.81 6.74 11.85
CA ASP A 41 -3.05 7.42 12.90
C ASP A 41 -3.90 7.63 14.16
N VAL A 42 -3.31 7.35 15.32
CA VAL A 42 -3.98 7.52 16.63
C VAL A 42 -4.28 8.98 16.97
N ASN A 43 -3.51 9.94 16.44
CA ASN A 43 -3.83 11.36 16.60
C ASN A 43 -4.83 11.84 15.53
N GLY A 44 -5.28 10.94 14.65
CA GLY A 44 -6.25 11.16 13.60
C GLY A 44 -7.58 10.50 13.93
N GLN A 45 -8.07 9.68 13.01
CA GLN A 45 -9.40 9.08 13.09
C GLN A 45 -9.38 7.66 13.70
N GLU A 46 -8.19 7.15 14.03
CA GLU A 46 -7.96 5.83 14.64
C GLU A 46 -8.68 4.68 13.92
N TRP A 47 -8.73 4.72 12.58
CA TRP A 47 -9.46 3.72 11.81
C TRP A 47 -8.92 2.30 12.01
N THR A 48 -9.84 1.36 12.17
CA THR A 48 -9.52 -0.07 12.15
C THR A 48 -9.07 -0.51 10.75
N ASP A 49 -8.35 -1.64 10.67
CA ASP A 49 -7.89 -2.17 9.38
C ASP A 49 -9.04 -2.43 8.40
N SER A 50 -10.21 -2.81 8.94
CA SER A 50 -11.42 -3.08 8.16
C SER A 50 -12.05 -1.81 7.61
N GLU A 51 -12.10 -0.73 8.39
CA GLU A 51 -12.64 0.56 7.96
C GLU A 51 -11.75 1.19 6.89
N ALA A 52 -10.44 1.25 7.14
CA ALA A 52 -9.47 1.75 6.16
C ALA A 52 -9.49 0.92 4.88
N ALA A 53 -9.56 -0.41 4.98
CA ALA A 53 -9.67 -1.29 3.81
C ALA A 53 -10.92 -1.00 2.97
N THR A 54 -12.06 -0.76 3.63
CA THR A 54 -13.32 -0.46 2.97
C THR A 54 -13.29 0.91 2.30
N ALA A 55 -12.83 1.95 3.02
CA ALA A 55 -12.77 3.31 2.51
C ALA A 55 -11.83 3.45 1.31
N PHE A 56 -10.67 2.76 1.31
CA PHE A 56 -9.68 2.86 0.24
C PHE A 56 -9.76 1.76 -0.81
N SER A 57 -10.80 0.91 -0.72
CA SER A 57 -11.01 -0.26 -1.59
C SER A 57 -9.73 -1.08 -1.74
N CYS A 58 -9.13 -1.45 -0.61
CA CYS A 58 -7.90 -2.24 -0.57
C CYS A 58 -8.07 -3.46 0.34
N HIS A 59 -7.21 -4.46 0.16
CA HIS A 59 -7.27 -5.64 1.01
C HIS A 59 -6.80 -5.29 2.43
N ARG A 60 -7.45 -5.82 3.48
CA ARG A 60 -7.07 -5.58 4.90
C ARG A 60 -5.58 -5.85 5.16
N ASN A 61 -5.03 -6.87 4.49
CA ASN A 61 -3.61 -7.20 4.57
C ASN A 61 -2.69 -6.05 4.11
N THR A 62 -3.15 -5.19 3.19
CA THR A 62 -2.41 -3.99 2.77
C THR A 62 -2.26 -3.01 3.91
N VAL A 63 -3.34 -2.78 4.68
CA VAL A 63 -3.32 -1.89 5.84
C VAL A 63 -2.44 -2.47 6.94
N ALA A 64 -2.60 -3.76 7.26
CA ALA A 64 -1.77 -4.44 8.25
C ALA A 64 -0.28 -4.41 7.90
N ASN A 65 0.07 -4.65 6.63
CA ASN A 65 1.45 -4.55 6.15
C ASN A 65 1.96 -3.10 6.22
N LEU A 66 1.13 -2.10 5.90
CA LEU A 66 1.53 -0.70 6.03
C LEU A 66 1.85 -0.33 7.47
N ARG A 67 1.05 -0.77 8.44
CA ARG A 67 1.33 -0.57 9.86
C ARG A 67 2.64 -1.24 10.27
N GLU A 68 2.81 -2.50 9.91
CA GLU A 68 4.02 -3.26 10.22
C GLU A 68 5.27 -2.59 9.65
N ARG A 69 5.22 -2.15 8.38
CA ARG A 69 6.34 -1.51 7.72
C ARG A 69 6.64 -0.14 8.28
N LEU A 70 5.62 0.63 8.66
CA LEU A 70 5.83 1.91 9.32
C LEU A 70 6.56 1.72 10.66
N VAL A 71 6.12 0.76 11.48
CA VAL A 71 6.68 0.52 12.81
C VAL A 71 8.09 -0.10 12.74
N ASN A 72 8.34 -1.03 11.82
CA ASN A 72 9.63 -1.74 11.74
C ASN A 72 10.65 -1.06 10.81
N GLU A 73 10.21 -0.49 9.68
CA GLU A 73 11.09 0.03 8.61
C GLU A 73 11.00 1.56 8.44
N GLY A 74 10.05 2.24 9.10
CA GLY A 74 9.84 3.69 9.03
C GLY A 74 8.95 4.18 7.87
N LEU A 75 8.66 5.49 7.86
CA LEU A 75 7.72 6.13 6.93
C LEU A 75 8.10 5.97 5.46
N GLU A 76 9.36 6.21 5.12
CA GLU A 76 9.84 6.12 3.74
C GLU A 76 9.72 4.71 3.20
N SER A 77 9.99 3.71 4.03
CA SER A 77 9.84 2.31 3.68
C SER A 77 8.38 1.95 3.46
N ALA A 78 7.45 2.41 4.31
CA ALA A 78 6.02 2.17 4.15
C ALA A 78 5.46 2.76 2.85
N LEU A 79 5.91 3.96 2.47
CA LEU A 79 5.48 4.64 1.24
C LEU A 79 6.11 4.06 -0.03
N ASN A 80 7.36 3.60 0.04
CA ASN A 80 8.04 3.04 -1.12
C ASN A 80 7.73 1.56 -1.32
N ARG A 81 7.62 1.17 -2.60
CA ARG A 81 7.50 -0.24 -2.97
C ARG A 81 8.85 -0.90 -2.70
N LYS A 82 8.86 -2.00 -1.95
CA LYS A 82 10.06 -2.81 -1.77
C LYS A 82 10.54 -3.32 -3.13
N PRO A 83 11.78 -3.03 -3.56
CA PRO A 83 12.32 -3.61 -4.79
C PRO A 83 12.34 -5.13 -4.64
N SER A 84 11.84 -5.84 -5.65
CA SER A 84 11.86 -7.30 -5.63
C SER A 84 13.31 -7.77 -5.67
N LYS A 85 13.74 -8.52 -4.64
CA LYS A 85 15.08 -9.15 -4.64
C LYS A 85 15.22 -10.22 -5.72
N MET A 86 14.10 -10.75 -6.21
CA MET A 86 14.08 -11.77 -7.26
C MET A 86 13.66 -11.17 -8.59
N PRO A 87 14.28 -11.59 -9.71
CA PRO A 87 13.82 -11.19 -11.04
C PRO A 87 12.36 -11.62 -11.24
N PRO A 88 11.56 -10.86 -12.02
CA PRO A 88 10.18 -11.23 -12.31
C PRO A 88 10.14 -12.64 -12.92
N ARG A 89 9.22 -13.49 -12.44
CA ARG A 89 8.99 -14.81 -13.03
C ARG A 89 8.71 -14.61 -14.53
N GLN A 90 9.44 -15.32 -15.38
CA GLN A 90 9.22 -15.27 -16.83
C GLN A 90 7.76 -15.63 -17.13
N ARG A 91 7.08 -14.80 -17.93
CA ARG A 91 5.74 -15.13 -18.43
C ARG A 91 5.87 -16.33 -19.37
N VAL A 92 5.28 -17.47 -19.00
CA VAL A 92 5.05 -18.58 -19.92
C VAL A 92 3.83 -18.23 -20.75
N ILE A 93 4.03 -17.88 -22.03
CA ILE A 93 2.93 -17.68 -22.98
C ILE A 93 2.77 -18.96 -23.78
N VAL A 94 1.85 -19.82 -23.37
CA VAL A 94 1.43 -21.00 -24.16
C VAL A 94 0.47 -20.52 -25.25
N HIS A 95 0.99 -20.32 -26.46
CA HIS A 95 0.15 -20.13 -27.64
C HIS A 95 -0.28 -21.51 -28.15
N GLU A 96 -1.41 -22.00 -27.67
CA GLU A 96 -2.09 -23.13 -28.31
C GLU A 96 -2.65 -22.65 -29.65
N LYS A 97 -2.00 -23.08 -30.73
CA LYS A 97 -2.32 -22.74 -32.12
C LYS A 97 -3.60 -23.47 -32.50
N TYR A 98 -4.75 -22.82 -32.41
CA TYR A 98 -5.99 -23.34 -32.98
C TYR A 98 -5.84 -23.41 -34.51
N LEU A 99 -5.55 -24.60 -35.03
CA LEU A 99 -5.65 -24.90 -36.45
C LEU A 99 -7.15 -24.95 -36.78
N ILE A 100 -7.66 -23.89 -37.38
CA ILE A 100 -9.02 -23.86 -37.89
C ILE A 100 -9.02 -24.77 -39.14
N LEU A 101 -9.66 -25.93 -39.03
CA LEU A 101 -10.04 -26.77 -40.16
C LEU A 101 -10.89 -25.92 -41.10
N SER A 102 -10.40 -25.69 -42.32
CA SER A 102 -11.18 -25.12 -43.41
C SER A 102 -10.95 -26.01 -44.63
N GLU A 103 -11.97 -26.84 -44.86
CA GLU A 103 -12.46 -27.48 -46.11
C GLU A 103 -11.46 -27.88 -47.21
#